data_AF-A0A7C4QH51-F1
#
_entry.id   AF-A0A7C4QH51-F1
#
_cell.length_a   1.000
_cell.length_b   1.000
_cell.length_c   1.000
_cell.angle_alpha   90.00
_cell.angle_beta   90.00
_cell.angle_gamma   90.00
#
_symmetry.space_group_name_H-M   'P 1'
#
loop_
_entity.id
_entity.type
_entity.pdbx_description
1 polymer ?
#
loop_
_entity_poly.entity_id
_entity_poly.type
_entity_poly.pdbx_seq_one_letter_code
_entity_poly.pdbx_strand_id
1 'polypeptide(L)'
;MKRHPLLLYQRQFRSWRWPALLIAAGCAALWWFAPDLAGPGARDLLSSAALVGAGGGLALFVYTLVAPSLAYVQCLPTVLCVNTPFYRLVVAYSRIRSVRPVKFLAPGVGGLRRELVEPFLGQTAVQVDLTRYPLREAWLRVLLSWFMFPPESTGLQFVTSDWMALSRDIDVHRAEWKTRRSARRA
;
A
#
# COMPACT_ATOMS: atom_id res chain seq x y z
N MET A 1 5.48 4.65 19.56
CA MET A 1 4.46 4.90 18.50
C MET A 1 4.18 3.60 17.78
N LYS A 2 2.93 3.14 17.76
CA LYS A 2 2.56 1.86 17.12
C LYS A 2 2.30 2.08 15.63
N ARG A 3 2.82 1.17 14.81
CA ARG A 3 2.58 1.12 13.35
C ARG A 3 1.56 0.03 13.08
N HIS A 4 0.50 0.35 12.37
CA HIS A 4 -0.56 -0.58 12.02
C HIS A 4 -0.40 -0.98 10.55
N PRO A 5 0.05 -2.21 10.25
CA PRO A 5 0.28 -2.64 8.87
C PRO A 5 -1.03 -2.76 8.09
N LEU A 6 -1.01 -2.34 6.82
CA LEU A 6 -2.17 -2.43 5.93
C LEU A 6 -2.20 -3.80 5.25
N LEU A 7 -3.14 -4.65 5.66
CA LEU A 7 -3.23 -6.04 5.22
C LEU A 7 -3.57 -6.17 3.73
N LEU A 8 -4.33 -5.22 3.18
CA LEU A 8 -4.67 -5.17 1.75
C LEU A 8 -3.42 -5.13 0.86
N TYR A 9 -2.44 -4.29 1.23
CA TYR A 9 -1.19 -4.15 0.47
C TYR A 9 -0.30 -5.38 0.62
N GLN A 10 -0.26 -6.01 1.80
CA GLN A 10 0.50 -7.23 2.02
C GLN A 10 0.04 -8.36 1.10
N ARG A 11 -1.28 -8.54 0.93
CA ARG A 11 -1.81 -9.57 0.03
C ARG A 11 -1.62 -9.21 -1.45
N GLN A 12 -1.80 -7.94 -1.82
CA GLN A 12 -1.59 -7.47 -3.20
C GLN A 12 -0.18 -7.80 -3.70
N PHE A 13 0.83 -7.42 -2.92
CA PHE A 13 2.22 -7.72 -3.27
C PHE A 13 2.55 -9.20 -3.15
N ARG A 14 1.91 -9.95 -2.23
CA ARG A 14 2.13 -11.41 -2.14
C ARG A 14 1.66 -12.16 -3.39
N SER A 15 0.57 -11.73 -4.03
CA SER A 15 0.13 -12.28 -5.32
C SER A 15 1.11 -11.94 -6.46
N TRP A 16 1.74 -10.77 -6.40
CA TRP A 16 2.75 -10.33 -7.38
C TRP A 16 4.14 -10.97 -7.23
N ARG A 17 4.40 -11.72 -6.14
CA ARG A 17 5.66 -12.44 -5.95
C ARG A 17 5.87 -13.56 -6.95
N TRP A 18 4.80 -14.26 -7.36
CA TRP A 18 4.86 -15.33 -8.35
C TRP A 18 5.25 -14.82 -9.75
N PRO A 19 4.61 -13.77 -10.30
CA PRO A 19 5.05 -13.12 -11.53
C PRO A 19 6.48 -12.59 -11.45
N ALA A 20 6.87 -11.96 -10.34
CA ALA A 20 8.24 -11.48 -10.15
C ALA A 20 9.26 -12.62 -10.13
N LEU A 21 8.92 -13.75 -9.50
CA LEU A 21 9.73 -14.98 -9.55
C LEU A 21 9.82 -15.56 -10.95
N LEU A 22 8.71 -15.61 -11.70
CA LEU A 22 8.71 -16.12 -13.07
C LEU A 22 9.49 -15.23 -14.03
N ILE A 23 9.44 -13.91 -13.84
CA ILE A 23 10.26 -12.97 -14.61
C ILE A 23 11.74 -13.16 -14.24
N ALA A 24 12.07 -13.25 -12.96
CA ALA A 24 13.45 -13.50 -12.52
C ALA A 24 13.97 -14.86 -13.00
N ALA A 25 13.17 -15.92 -12.91
CA ALA A 25 13.49 -17.26 -13.38
C ALA A 25 13.57 -17.33 -14.92
N GLY A 26 12.67 -16.62 -15.62
CA GLY A 26 12.70 -16.48 -17.07
C GLY A 26 13.96 -15.77 -17.55
N CYS A 27 14.37 -14.68 -16.88
CA CYS A 27 15.64 -14.00 -17.14
C CYS A 27 16.85 -14.88 -16.83
N ALA A 28 16.83 -15.64 -15.73
CA ALA A 28 17.90 -16.57 -15.37
C ALA A 28 18.01 -17.74 -16.35
N ALA A 29 16.88 -18.29 -16.81
CA ALA A 29 16.84 -19.33 -17.83
C ALA A 29 17.32 -18.79 -19.19
N LEU A 30 16.94 -17.57 -19.57
CA LEU A 30 17.49 -16.90 -20.75
C LEU A 30 19.00 -16.69 -20.65
N TRP A 31 19.53 -16.32 -19.48
CA TRP A 31 20.97 -16.24 -19.26
C TRP A 31 21.65 -17.60 -19.39
N TRP A 32 21.01 -18.66 -18.90
CA TRP A 32 21.54 -20.03 -18.95
C TRP A 32 21.50 -20.65 -20.37
N PHE A 33 20.49 -20.30 -21.18
CA PHE A 33 20.33 -20.80 -22.57
C PHE A 33 20.90 -19.86 -23.64
N ALA A 34 21.28 -18.63 -23.29
CA ALA A 34 22.02 -17.70 -24.15
C ALA A 34 23.30 -18.27 -24.79
N PRO A 35 24.13 -19.11 -24.13
CA PRO A 35 25.40 -19.56 -24.70
C PRO A 35 25.25 -20.59 -25.83
N ASP A 36 24.12 -21.30 -25.91
CA ASP A 36 23.87 -22.37 -26.89
C ASP A 36 23.18 -21.89 -28.17
N LEU A 37 22.53 -20.71 -28.16
CA LEU A 37 21.78 -20.20 -29.32
C LEU A 37 22.50 -19.09 -30.13
N ALA A 38 23.63 -18.56 -29.69
CA ALA A 38 24.22 -17.35 -30.27
C ALA A 38 25.67 -17.51 -30.77
N GLY A 39 25.91 -17.13 -32.03
CA GLY A 39 27.24 -17.10 -32.67
C GLY A 39 28.21 -16.06 -32.08
N PRO A 40 29.50 -16.08 -32.46
CA PRO A 40 30.60 -15.45 -31.74
C PRO A 40 30.45 -13.94 -31.45
N GLY A 41 29.84 -13.16 -32.35
CA GLY A 41 29.62 -11.72 -32.17
C GLY A 41 28.36 -11.34 -31.38
N ALA A 42 27.40 -12.26 -31.24
CA ALA A 42 26.19 -12.03 -30.46
C ALA A 42 26.38 -12.40 -28.97
N ARG A 43 27.40 -13.19 -28.62
CA ARG A 43 27.69 -13.63 -27.25
C ARG A 43 27.95 -12.49 -26.26
N ASP A 44 28.72 -11.47 -26.63
CA ASP A 44 29.08 -10.37 -25.72
C ASP A 44 27.90 -9.41 -25.45
N LEU A 45 27.09 -9.14 -26.48
CA LEU A 45 25.86 -8.34 -26.34
C LEU A 45 24.76 -9.10 -25.58
N LEU A 46 24.60 -10.40 -25.85
CA LEU A 46 23.55 -11.21 -25.21
C LEU A 46 23.90 -11.50 -23.74
N SER A 47 25.17 -11.75 -23.42
CA SER A 47 25.63 -11.98 -22.05
C SER A 47 25.52 -10.73 -21.18
N SER A 48 25.89 -9.55 -21.70
CA SER A 48 25.73 -8.27 -20.99
C SER A 48 24.25 -7.89 -20.81
N ALA A 49 23.42 -8.04 -21.85
CA ALA A 49 21.97 -7.80 -21.74
C ALA A 49 21.30 -8.75 -20.73
N ALA A 50 21.72 -10.01 -20.67
CA ALA A 50 21.20 -10.98 -19.72
C ALA A 50 21.67 -10.73 -18.28
N LEU A 51 22.88 -10.22 -18.07
CA LEU A 51 23.35 -9.72 -16.75
C LEU A 51 22.52 -8.53 -16.26
N VAL A 52 22.24 -7.56 -17.16
CA VAL A 52 21.36 -6.42 -16.85
C VAL A 52 19.93 -6.89 -16.55
N GLY A 53 19.42 -7.87 -17.31
CA GLY A 53 18.13 -8.50 -17.08
C GLY A 53 18.05 -9.23 -15.74
N ALA A 54 19.08 -10.00 -15.38
CA ALA A 54 19.18 -10.70 -14.10
C ALA A 54 19.24 -9.71 -12.91
N GLY A 55 20.03 -8.65 -13.04
CA GLY A 55 20.09 -7.56 -12.05
C GLY A 55 18.74 -6.84 -11.90
N GLY A 56 18.07 -6.53 -13.02
CA GLY A 56 16.74 -5.93 -13.02
C GLY A 56 15.67 -6.83 -12.41
N GLY A 57 15.70 -8.14 -12.71
CA GLY A 57 14.82 -9.15 -12.12
C GLY A 57 15.02 -9.31 -10.61
N LEU A 58 16.27 -9.33 -10.15
CA LEU A 58 16.59 -9.36 -8.72
C LEU A 58 16.11 -8.10 -8.01
N ALA A 59 16.34 -6.92 -8.60
CA ALA A 59 15.86 -5.65 -8.05
C ALA A 59 14.33 -5.61 -7.94
N LEU A 60 13.62 -6.09 -8.98
CA LEU A 60 12.16 -6.25 -8.95
C LEU A 60 11.72 -7.23 -7.86
N PHE A 61 12.38 -8.38 -7.72
CA PHE A 61 12.06 -9.35 -6.69
C PHE A 61 12.23 -8.77 -5.28
N VAL A 62 13.36 -8.12 -5.01
CA VAL A 62 13.63 -7.43 -3.74
C VAL A 62 12.57 -6.35 -3.49
N TYR A 63 12.20 -5.58 -4.52
CA TYR A 63 11.14 -4.58 -4.42
C TYR A 63 9.80 -5.19 -3.99
N THR A 64 9.42 -6.36 -4.54
CA THR A 64 8.18 -7.04 -4.12
C THR A 64 8.20 -7.54 -2.68
N LEU A 65 9.38 -7.81 -2.10
CA LEU A 65 9.53 -8.18 -0.69
C LEU A 65 9.39 -6.98 0.24
N VAL A 66 10.00 -5.85 -0.12
CA VAL A 66 10.07 -4.66 0.74
C VAL A 66 8.79 -3.82 0.67
N ALA A 67 8.20 -3.65 -0.52
CA ALA A 67 7.01 -2.84 -0.73
C ALA A 67 5.85 -3.11 0.26
N PRO A 68 5.42 -4.36 0.53
CA PRO A 68 4.33 -4.62 1.47
C PRO A 68 4.65 -4.24 2.92
N SER A 69 5.92 -4.23 3.31
CA SER A 69 6.34 -3.82 4.67
C SER A 69 6.30 -2.30 4.87
N LEU A 70 6.34 -1.53 3.77
CA LEU A 70 6.28 -0.07 3.78
C LEU A 70 4.84 0.47 3.89
N ALA A 71 3.83 -0.37 3.67
CA ALA A 71 2.42 0.01 3.76
C ALA A 71 1.93 -0.05 5.21
N TYR A 72 1.98 1.09 5.92
CA TYR A 72 1.55 1.18 7.31
C TYR A 72 0.83 2.50 7.62
N VAL A 73 -0.11 2.45 8.56
CA VAL A 73 -0.73 3.63 9.15
C VAL A 73 -0.05 3.94 10.48
N GLN A 74 0.29 5.20 10.68
CA GLN A 74 0.94 5.69 11.89
C GLN A 74 0.21 6.94 12.39
N CYS A 75 -0.22 6.90 13.64
CA CYS A 75 -0.74 8.07 14.34
C CYS A 75 0.47 8.87 14.88
N LEU A 76 0.63 10.12 14.43
CA LEU A 76 1.59 11.07 15.01
C LEU A 76 0.83 12.05 15.92
N PRO A 77 1.50 12.79 16.82
CA PRO A 77 0.84 13.72 17.75
C PRO A 77 0.01 14.84 17.09
N THR A 78 0.34 15.19 15.85
CA THR A 78 -0.26 16.33 15.12
C THR A 78 -0.98 15.93 13.83
N VAL A 79 -0.66 14.76 13.27
CA VAL A 79 -1.15 14.31 11.97
C VAL A 79 -1.31 12.78 11.96
N LEU A 80 -2.25 12.29 11.16
CA LEU A 80 -2.33 10.89 10.77
C LEU A 80 -1.47 10.67 9.52
N CYS A 81 -0.45 9.84 9.61
CA CYS A 81 0.37 9.45 8.47
C CYS A 81 -0.09 8.09 7.93
N VAL A 82 -0.43 8.05 6.66
CA VAL A 82 -0.68 6.82 5.92
C VAL A 82 0.47 6.65 4.95
N ASN A 83 1.35 5.71 5.24
CA ASN A 83 2.45 5.37 4.35
C ASN A 83 1.98 4.27 3.41
N THR A 84 2.00 4.52 2.10
CA THR A 84 1.87 3.48 1.08
C THR A 84 3.23 3.26 0.42
N PRO A 85 3.42 2.14 -0.32
CA PRO A 85 4.71 1.82 -0.93
C PRO A 85 5.19 2.89 -1.92
N PHE A 86 4.27 3.65 -2.51
CA PHE A 86 4.55 4.68 -3.51
C PHE A 86 4.45 6.10 -2.97
N TYR A 87 3.61 6.34 -1.96
CA TYR A 87 3.32 7.69 -1.49
C TYR A 87 3.03 7.76 0.01
N ARG A 88 3.56 8.78 0.67
CA ARG A 88 3.25 9.07 2.07
C ARG A 88 2.18 10.15 2.16
N LEU A 89 0.98 9.75 2.53
CA LEU A 89 -0.12 10.68 2.74
C LEU A 89 -0.14 11.17 4.19
N VAL A 90 -0.14 12.49 4.38
CA VAL A 90 -0.24 13.12 5.70
C VAL A 90 -1.58 13.84 5.82
N VAL A 91 -2.38 13.44 6.80
CA VAL A 91 -3.73 13.97 7.05
C VAL A 91 -3.76 14.64 8.42
N ALA A 92 -4.04 15.94 8.48
CA ALA A 92 -4.17 16.65 9.75
C ALA A 92 -5.45 16.24 10.50
N TYR A 93 -5.37 16.11 11.83
CA TYR A 93 -6.54 15.78 12.67
C TYR A 93 -7.68 16.79 12.56
N SER A 94 -7.39 18.03 12.17
CA SER A 94 -8.41 19.06 11.90
C SER A 94 -9.35 18.69 10.75
N ARG A 95 -8.92 17.85 9.80
CA ARG A 95 -9.72 17.41 8.65
C ARG A 95 -10.53 16.15 8.94
N ILE A 96 -10.24 15.46 10.04
CA ILE A 96 -10.93 14.22 10.42
C ILE A 96 -12.27 14.61 11.06
N ARG A 97 -13.36 14.20 10.42
CA ARG A 97 -14.73 14.43 10.89
C ARG A 97 -15.12 13.37 11.92
N SER A 98 -15.03 12.10 11.52
CA SER A 98 -15.42 10.94 12.30
C SER A 98 -14.49 9.76 12.01
N VAL A 99 -14.34 8.89 13.00
CA VAL A 99 -13.66 7.60 12.87
C VAL A 99 -14.68 6.57 13.29
N ARG A 100 -15.00 5.61 12.42
CA ARG A 100 -15.96 4.56 12.73
C ARG A 100 -15.49 3.21 12.19
N PRO A 101 -15.77 2.12 12.90
CA PRO A 101 -15.63 0.78 12.34
C PRO A 101 -16.72 0.58 11.29
N VAL A 102 -16.33 0.12 10.11
CA VAL A 102 -17.24 -0.25 9.03
C VAL A 102 -16.89 -1.62 8.50
N LYS A 103 -17.86 -2.31 7.90
CA LYS A 103 -17.56 -3.52 7.15
C LYS A 103 -16.84 -3.12 5.87
N PHE A 104 -15.69 -3.74 5.63
CA PHE A 104 -14.94 -3.50 4.42
C PHE A 104 -15.74 -4.05 3.23
N LEU A 105 -16.15 -3.12 2.36
CA LEU A 105 -16.80 -3.38 1.09
C LEU A 105 -15.86 -2.91 -0.01
N ALA A 106 -15.71 -3.75 -1.03
CA ALA A 106 -14.87 -3.45 -2.17
C ALA A 106 -15.76 -3.02 -3.34
N PRO A 107 -15.79 -1.72 -3.70
CA PRO A 107 -16.66 -1.24 -4.77
C PRO A 107 -16.14 -1.67 -6.14
N GLY A 108 -17.02 -2.25 -6.96
CA GLY A 108 -16.79 -2.44 -8.41
C GLY A 108 -15.68 -3.44 -8.78
N VAL A 109 -15.50 -4.50 -8.00
CA VAL A 109 -14.40 -5.47 -8.24
C VAL A 109 -14.83 -6.63 -9.13
N GLY A 110 -14.19 -6.76 -10.30
CA GLY A 110 -14.29 -7.92 -11.20
C GLY A 110 -12.94 -8.61 -11.42
N GLY A 111 -12.97 -9.92 -11.72
CA GLY A 111 -11.80 -10.72 -12.12
C GLY A 111 -10.74 -10.91 -11.01
N LEU A 112 -9.46 -10.86 -11.39
CA LEU A 112 -8.28 -11.05 -10.51
C LEU A 112 -8.26 -10.13 -9.27
N ARG A 113 -8.88 -8.96 -9.35
CA ARG A 113 -8.97 -8.03 -8.22
C ARG A 113 -9.94 -8.54 -7.15
N ARG A 114 -10.94 -9.34 -7.52
CA ARG A 114 -11.93 -9.91 -6.58
C ARG A 114 -11.27 -10.92 -5.66
N GLU A 115 -10.51 -11.88 -6.20
CA GLU A 115 -9.77 -12.88 -5.42
C GLU A 115 -8.78 -12.27 -4.41
N LEU A 116 -8.24 -11.09 -4.75
CA LEU A 116 -7.33 -10.37 -3.89
C LEU A 116 -8.05 -9.82 -2.64
N VAL A 117 -9.30 -9.42 -2.82
CA VAL A 117 -10.05 -8.64 -1.83
C VAL A 117 -11.08 -9.49 -1.08
N GLU A 118 -11.46 -10.62 -1.66
CA GLU A 118 -12.40 -11.63 -1.14
C GLU A 118 -12.26 -11.99 0.34
N PRO A 119 -11.06 -12.22 0.92
CA PRO A 119 -10.95 -12.58 2.33
C PRO A 119 -11.10 -11.40 3.27
N PHE A 120 -10.94 -10.19 2.77
CA PHE A 120 -11.13 -8.96 3.53
C PHE A 120 -12.58 -8.49 3.47
N LEU A 121 -13.38 -9.01 2.54
CA LEU A 121 -14.82 -8.71 2.47
C LEU A 121 -15.50 -9.12 3.77
N GLY A 122 -16.22 -8.19 4.37
CA GLY A 122 -16.92 -8.41 5.64
C GLY A 122 -16.05 -8.28 6.89
N GLN A 123 -14.73 -8.13 6.76
CA GLN A 123 -13.87 -7.77 7.90
C GLN A 123 -14.13 -6.33 8.35
N THR A 124 -13.87 -6.05 9.62
CA THR A 124 -13.96 -4.70 10.17
C THR A 124 -12.77 -3.87 9.69
N ALA A 125 -13.07 -2.82 8.93
CA ALA A 125 -12.12 -1.76 8.59
C ALA A 125 -12.37 -0.51 9.44
N VAL A 126 -11.32 0.26 9.69
CA VAL A 126 -11.45 1.58 10.29
C VAL A 126 -11.66 2.59 9.16
N GLN A 127 -12.83 3.21 9.12
CA GLN A 127 -13.11 4.30 8.20
C GLN A 127 -12.90 5.64 8.91
N VAL A 128 -12.07 6.46 8.29
CA VAL A 128 -11.78 7.84 8.69
C VAL A 128 -12.45 8.76 7.69
N ASP A 129 -13.54 9.39 8.10
CA ASP A 129 -14.20 10.39 7.28
C ASP A 129 -13.43 11.70 7.35
N LEU A 130 -13.24 12.29 6.19
CA LEU A 130 -12.54 13.54 6.02
C LEU A 130 -13.52 14.60 5.54
N THR A 131 -13.39 15.83 6.05
CA THR A 131 -14.13 16.97 5.52
C THR A 131 -13.75 17.24 4.07
N ARG A 132 -12.46 17.08 3.76
CA ARG A 132 -11.90 17.23 2.41
C ARG A 132 -10.59 16.46 2.32
N TYR A 133 -10.32 15.89 1.15
CA TYR A 133 -9.03 15.28 0.87
C TYR A 133 -7.89 16.33 0.87
N PRO A 134 -6.68 15.95 1.34
CA PRO A 134 -5.51 16.84 1.32
C PRO A 134 -5.05 17.19 -0.10
N LEU A 135 -5.33 16.29 -1.06
CA LEU A 135 -5.00 16.39 -2.47
C LEU A 135 -6.26 16.14 -3.29
N ARG A 136 -6.20 16.39 -4.60
CA ARG A 136 -7.28 16.04 -5.52
C ARG A 136 -7.53 14.53 -5.45
N GLU A 137 -8.80 14.15 -5.33
CA GLU A 137 -9.21 12.76 -5.15
C GLU A 137 -8.73 11.85 -6.28
N ALA A 138 -8.77 12.32 -7.53
CA ALA A 138 -8.26 11.58 -8.68
C ALA A 138 -6.78 11.16 -8.51
N TRP A 139 -5.93 12.07 -8.03
CA TRP A 139 -4.52 11.76 -7.76
C TRP A 139 -4.36 10.81 -6.59
N LEU A 140 -5.16 10.96 -5.54
CA LEU A 140 -5.13 10.04 -4.40
C LEU A 140 -5.58 8.63 -4.79
N ARG A 141 -6.56 8.49 -5.68
CA ARG A 141 -7.03 7.19 -6.20
C ARG A 141 -6.02 6.51 -7.13
N VAL A 142 -5.07 7.26 -7.70
CA VAL A 142 -3.96 6.72 -8.50
C VAL A 142 -2.79 6.35 -7.59
N LEU A 143 -2.47 7.19 -6.60
CA LEU A 143 -1.34 6.99 -5.68
C LEU A 143 -1.62 5.97 -4.57
N LEU A 144 -2.86 5.96 -4.05
CA LEU A 144 -3.35 5.00 -3.09
C LEU A 144 -4.24 3.98 -3.80
N SER A 145 -4.33 2.79 -3.23
CA SER A 145 -5.20 1.75 -3.75
C SER A 145 -6.65 2.22 -3.73
N TRP A 146 -7.36 1.98 -4.85
CA TRP A 146 -8.78 2.29 -5.00
C TRP A 146 -9.64 1.70 -3.86
N PHE A 147 -9.22 0.57 -3.30
CA PHE A 147 -9.90 -0.09 -2.18
C PHE A 147 -9.86 0.70 -0.86
N MET A 148 -9.05 1.75 -0.76
CA MET A 148 -9.00 2.61 0.42
C MET A 148 -10.07 3.71 0.39
N PHE A 149 -10.79 3.88 -0.72
CA PHE A 149 -11.79 4.92 -0.87
C PHE A 149 -13.20 4.32 -0.73
N PRO A 150 -13.96 4.70 0.30
CA PRO A 150 -15.35 4.26 0.44
C PRO A 150 -16.22 4.89 -0.67
N PRO A 151 -17.19 4.16 -1.24
CA PRO A 151 -18.03 4.67 -2.32
C PRO A 151 -19.04 5.74 -1.85
N GLU A 152 -19.50 5.63 -0.60
CA GLU A 152 -20.61 6.43 -0.07
C GLU A 152 -20.16 7.73 0.64
N SER A 153 -18.85 7.96 0.77
CA SER A 153 -18.36 9.06 1.62
C SER A 153 -16.97 9.55 1.24
N THR A 154 -16.68 10.79 1.62
CA THR A 154 -15.34 11.39 1.50
C THR A 154 -14.49 10.93 2.69
N GLY A 155 -13.61 9.97 2.49
CA GLY A 155 -12.84 9.37 3.58
C GLY A 155 -11.83 8.34 3.11
N LEU A 156 -11.17 7.71 4.08
CA LEU A 156 -10.25 6.61 3.85
C LEU A 156 -10.63 5.42 4.72
N GLN A 157 -10.64 4.22 4.16
CA GLN A 157 -10.85 2.97 4.87
C GLN A 157 -9.56 2.17 4.98
N PHE A 158 -9.29 1.66 6.19
CA PHE A 158 -8.08 0.92 6.51
C PHE A 158 -8.43 -0.46 7.04
N VAL A 159 -8.02 -1.50 6.31
CA VAL A 159 -8.07 -2.89 6.78
C VAL A 159 -6.76 -3.21 7.48
N THR A 160 -6.84 -3.44 8.78
CA THR A 160 -5.68 -3.72 9.65
C THR A 160 -5.98 -4.92 10.53
N SER A 161 -4.94 -5.58 11.05
CA SER A 161 -5.10 -6.74 11.93
C SER A 161 -5.74 -6.40 13.27
N ASP A 162 -5.48 -5.19 13.78
CA ASP A 162 -6.00 -4.70 15.06
C ASP A 162 -6.70 -3.35 14.86
N TRP A 163 -7.93 -3.44 14.34
CA TRP A 163 -8.77 -2.26 14.07
C TRP A 163 -9.10 -1.49 15.36
N MET A 164 -9.21 -2.18 16.50
CA MET A 164 -9.50 -1.57 17.80
C MET A 164 -8.34 -0.70 18.26
N ALA A 165 -7.11 -1.22 18.17
CA ALA A 165 -5.92 -0.44 18.50
C ALA A 165 -5.75 0.77 17.58
N LEU A 166 -5.99 0.60 16.27
CA LEU A 166 -5.93 1.73 15.33
C LEU A 166 -6.97 2.80 15.68
N SER A 167 -8.24 2.42 15.92
CA SER A 167 -9.29 3.37 16.27
C SER A 167 -8.96 4.12 17.56
N ARG A 168 -8.55 3.38 18.60
CA ARG A 168 -8.14 3.96 19.88
C ARG A 168 -6.97 4.93 19.73
N ASP A 169 -5.94 4.55 18.98
CA ASP A 169 -4.77 5.39 18.76
C ASP A 169 -5.16 6.70 18.06
N ILE A 170 -6.04 6.64 17.05
CA ILE A 170 -6.54 7.84 16.35
C ILE A 170 -7.30 8.75 17.32
N ASP A 171 -8.20 8.20 18.12
CA ASP A 171 -9.03 8.98 19.04
C ASP A 171 -8.20 9.65 20.14
N VAL A 172 -7.23 8.93 20.72
CA VAL A 172 -6.31 9.46 21.73
C VAL A 172 -5.50 10.64 21.17
N HIS A 173 -4.83 10.46 20.02
CA HIS A 173 -4.00 11.52 19.44
C HIS A 173 -4.85 12.72 18.97
N ARG A 174 -6.07 12.47 18.50
CA ARG A 174 -7.02 13.53 18.13
C ARG A 174 -7.46 14.34 19.35
N ALA A 175 -7.76 13.67 20.47
CA ALA A 175 -8.13 14.34 21.72
C ALA A 175 -6.97 15.19 22.25
N GLU A 176 -5.76 14.64 22.32
CA GLU A 176 -4.56 15.40 22.72
C GLU A 176 -4.30 16.60 21.81
N TRP A 177 -4.49 16.45 20.49
CA TRP A 177 -4.34 17.56 19.55
C TRP A 177 -5.36 18.67 19.81
N LYS A 178 -6.61 18.32 20.14
CA LYS A 178 -7.64 19.31 20.51
C LYS A 178 -7.25 20.05 21.79
N THR A 179 -6.82 19.34 22.83
CA THR A 179 -6.39 19.94 24.11
C THR A 179 -5.19 20.87 23.94
N ARG A 180 -4.18 20.45 23.16
CA ARG A 180 -3.03 21.32 22.83
C ARG A 180 -3.44 22.57 22.06
N ARG A 181 -4.45 22.48 21.20
CA ARG A 181 -4.95 23.61 20.41
C ARG A 181 -5.77 24.58 21.25
N SER A 182 -6.57 24.10 22.21
CA SER A 182 -7.30 24.97 23.13
C SER A 182 -6.37 25.69 24.10
N ALA A 183 -5.35 25.01 24.64
CA ALA A 183 -4.35 25.61 25.53
C ALA A 183 -3.49 26.69 24.86
N ARG A 184 -3.32 26.66 23.53
CA ARG A 184 -2.62 27.71 22.77
C ARG A 184 -3.48 28.92 22.42
N ARG A 185 -4.81 28.83 22.61
CA ARG A 185 -5.77 29.88 22.28
C ARG A 185 -6.31 30.61 23.51
N ALA A 186 -6.09 30.04 24.70
CA ALA A 186 -6.27 30.70 25.98
C ALA A 186 -5.00 31.48 26.33
#